data_AF-A0AB37GGS6-F1
#
_entry.id   AF-A0AB37GGS6-F1
#
_cell.length_a   1.000
_cell.length_b   1.000
_cell.length_c   1.000
_cell.angle_alpha   90.00
_cell.angle_beta   90.00
_cell.angle_gamma   90.00
#
_symmetry.space_group_name_H-M   'P 1'
#
loop_
_entity.id
_entity.type
_entity.pdbx_description
1 polymer ?
#
loop_
_entity_poly.entity_id
_entity_poly.type
_entity_poly.pdbx_seq_one_letter_code
_entity_poly.pdbx_strand_id
1 'polypeptide(L)'
;MKEKLNSLVLNYQKTRSNNSFTEIYDLTITPMRSTFEEVARSLRASVPEVLALYEDVLMNCVASYSGEHDFENYFKFSLKNKRANLYRNKKKRHQNEVLECGLSSNGDEGAATLRVVAEDTPENLFFRKKRADQRQLIDNLVEKSDETTKVIVETFLACERPTPTAIGKKLGVHHMTVIRKLEKLAGYFDTQQFGDYRDYLFAK
;
A
#
# COMPACT_ATOMS: atom_id res chain seq x y z
N MET A 1 9.70 17.84 30.00
CA MET A 1 9.48 16.51 29.38
C MET A 1 10.74 15.64 29.50
N LYS A 2 11.91 16.14 29.08
CA LYS A 2 13.19 15.41 29.06
C LYS A 2 13.61 14.81 30.41
N GLU A 3 13.62 15.61 31.48
CA GLU A 3 14.00 15.15 32.83
C GLU A 3 13.02 14.09 33.39
N LYS A 4 11.74 14.21 33.04
CA LYS A 4 10.69 13.24 33.42
C LYS A 4 10.92 11.89 32.73
N LEU A 5 11.27 11.89 31.45
CA LEU A 5 11.52 10.65 30.71
C LEU A 5 12.77 9.93 31.24
N ASN A 6 13.85 10.67 31.51
CA ASN A 6 15.09 10.10 32.05
C ASN A 6 14.85 9.44 33.42
N SER A 7 14.12 10.11 34.32
CA SER A 7 13.82 9.56 35.64
C SER A 7 12.89 8.35 35.58
N LEU A 8 11.92 8.34 34.66
CA LEU A 8 11.06 7.18 34.42
C LEU A 8 11.83 5.96 33.93
N VAL A 9 12.78 6.14 33.01
CA VAL A 9 13.63 5.04 32.51
C VAL A 9 14.48 4.45 33.64
N LEU A 10 15.12 5.30 34.44
CA LEU A 10 15.92 4.84 35.59
C LEU A 10 15.05 4.17 36.67
N ASN A 11 13.82 4.64 36.88
CA ASN A 11 12.87 4.00 37.78
C ASN A 11 12.44 2.62 37.25
N TYR A 12 12.09 2.53 35.97
CA TYR A 12 11.74 1.27 35.33
C TYR A 12 12.88 0.24 35.41
N GLN A 13 14.13 0.66 35.20
CA GLN A 13 15.28 -0.24 35.35
C GLN A 13 15.39 -0.85 36.76
N LYS A 14 15.04 -0.08 37.81
CA LYS A 14 15.09 -0.52 39.21
C LYS A 14 13.87 -1.36 39.62
N THR A 15 12.67 -0.91 39.27
CA THR A 15 11.42 -1.50 39.77
C THR A 15 10.82 -2.54 38.84
N ARG A 16 11.18 -2.50 37.54
CA ARG A 16 10.54 -3.28 36.46
C ARG A 16 9.02 -3.14 36.45
N SER A 17 8.51 -2.00 36.92
CA SER A 17 7.09 -1.71 36.99
C SER A 17 6.48 -1.50 35.59
N ASN A 18 5.41 -2.23 35.28
CA ASN A 18 4.70 -2.08 34.01
C ASN A 18 4.16 -0.66 33.82
N ASN A 19 3.69 0.00 34.89
CA ASN A 19 3.16 1.36 34.81
C ASN A 19 4.22 2.36 34.34
N SER A 20 5.45 2.23 34.82
CA SER A 20 6.57 3.07 34.39
C SER A 20 6.92 2.83 32.91
N PHE A 21 6.83 1.59 32.45
CA PHE A 21 7.05 1.27 31.04
C PHE A 21 5.96 1.83 30.14
N THR A 22 4.69 1.69 30.51
CA THR A 22 3.56 2.26 29.77
C THR A 22 3.73 3.76 29.59
N GLU A 23 4.13 4.47 30.66
CA GLU A 23 4.37 5.91 30.58
C GLU A 23 5.56 6.27 29.67
N ILE A 24 6.64 5.49 29.70
CA ILE A 24 7.76 5.65 28.75
C ILE A 24 7.28 5.43 27.31
N TYR A 25 6.49 4.38 27.08
CA TYR A 25 5.96 4.03 25.77
C TYR A 25 5.08 5.16 25.21
N ASP A 26 4.19 5.69 26.04
CA ASP A 26 3.28 6.78 25.66
C ASP A 26 3.99 8.11 25.41
N LEU A 27 5.12 8.35 26.07
CA LEU A 27 5.93 9.54 25.81
C LEU A 27 6.84 9.41 24.58
N THR A 28 7.11 8.19 24.10
CA THR A 28 8.09 7.94 23.04
C THR A 28 7.46 7.46 21.73
N ILE A 29 6.77 6.33 21.74
CA ILE A 29 6.26 5.65 20.53
C ILE A 29 4.89 6.20 20.13
N THR A 30 3.98 6.38 21.09
CA THR A 30 2.60 6.84 20.82
C THR A 30 2.53 8.13 19.97
N PRO A 31 3.34 9.18 20.22
CA PRO A 31 3.32 10.41 19.41
C PRO A 31 3.82 10.21 17.98
N MET A 32 4.58 9.14 17.71
CA MET A 32 5.16 8.87 16.39
C MET A 32 4.24 8.04 15.50
N ARG A 33 3.16 7.45 16.04
CA ARG A 33 2.26 6.53 15.32
C ARG A 33 1.69 7.12 14.03
N SER A 34 1.36 8.41 14.01
CA SER A 34 0.86 9.11 12.82
C SER A 34 1.85 9.13 11.65
N THR A 35 3.15 8.98 11.92
CA THR A 35 4.22 9.00 10.90
C THR A 35 4.61 7.61 10.40
N PHE A 36 4.05 6.54 10.97
CA PHE A 36 4.51 5.17 10.67
C PHE A 36 4.25 4.75 9.23
N GLU A 37 3.16 5.20 8.61
CA GLU A 37 2.90 4.90 7.20
C GLU A 37 3.96 5.53 6.28
N GLU A 38 4.36 6.77 6.55
CA GLU A 38 5.40 7.45 5.80
C GLU A 38 6.76 6.78 6.00
N VAL A 39 7.08 6.45 7.26
CA VAL A 39 8.32 5.75 7.60
C VAL A 39 8.37 4.37 6.94
N ALA A 40 7.28 3.60 6.98
CA ALA A 40 7.17 2.29 6.35
C ALA A 40 7.46 2.37 4.84
N ARG A 41 6.83 3.34 4.15
CA ARG A 41 7.07 3.60 2.72
C ARG A 41 8.53 3.95 2.44
N SER A 42 9.15 4.79 3.28
CA SER A 42 10.57 5.17 3.13
C SER A 42 11.55 4.00 3.30
N LEU A 43 11.17 3.00 4.10
CA LEU A 43 12.01 1.85 4.44
C LEU A 43 11.74 0.62 3.56
N ARG A 44 10.73 0.68 2.67
CA ARG A 44 10.22 -0.50 1.93
C ARG A 44 9.81 -1.62 2.90
N ALA A 45 9.12 -1.24 3.96
CA ALA A 45 8.67 -2.10 5.04
C ALA A 45 7.16 -1.93 5.25
N SER A 46 6.54 -2.85 6.00
CA SER A 46 5.16 -2.73 6.45
C SER A 46 5.07 -1.93 7.76
N VAL A 47 3.88 -1.39 8.08
CA VAL A 47 3.65 -0.66 9.34
C VAL A 47 3.94 -1.55 10.57
N PRO A 48 3.51 -2.83 10.64
CA PRO A 48 3.88 -3.72 11.73
C PRO A 48 5.40 -3.93 11.87
N GLU A 49 6.14 -4.05 10.75
CA GLU A 49 7.61 -4.14 10.80
C GLU A 49 8.25 -2.87 11.38
N VAL A 50 7.70 -1.69 11.07
CA VAL A 50 8.17 -0.41 11.63
C VAL A 50 7.85 -0.32 13.13
N LEU A 51 6.65 -0.71 13.54
CA LEU A 51 6.28 -0.73 14.95
C LEU A 51 7.22 -1.64 15.76
N ALA A 52 7.41 -2.88 15.29
CA ALA A 52 8.33 -3.83 15.93
C ALA A 52 9.76 -3.27 16.01
N LEU A 53 10.25 -2.62 14.94
CA LEU A 53 11.55 -1.95 14.95
C LEU A 53 11.65 -0.89 16.06
N TYR A 54 10.62 -0.06 16.23
CA TYR A 54 10.62 1.01 17.22
C TYR A 54 10.55 0.45 18.64
N GLU A 55 9.73 -0.58 18.86
CA GLU A 55 9.62 -1.29 20.14
C GLU A 55 10.94 -1.97 20.52
N ASP A 56 11.56 -2.70 19.59
CA ASP A 56 12.88 -3.32 19.80
C ASP A 56 13.94 -2.29 20.16
N VAL A 57 13.96 -1.14 19.47
CA VAL A 57 14.90 -0.06 19.76
C VAL A 57 14.63 0.53 21.15
N LEU A 58 13.36 0.76 21.50
CA LEU A 58 13.00 1.28 22.81
C LEU A 58 13.46 0.34 23.91
N MET A 59 13.17 -0.96 23.79
CA MET A 59 13.58 -1.98 24.77
C MET A 59 15.09 -2.03 24.95
N ASN A 60 15.85 -1.99 23.86
CA ASN A 60 17.31 -1.99 23.91
C ASN A 60 17.88 -0.71 24.55
N CYS A 61 17.31 0.46 24.20
CA CYS A 61 17.71 1.73 24.78
C CYS A 61 17.41 1.78 26.27
N VAL A 62 16.21 1.37 26.69
CA VAL A 62 15.80 1.31 28.11
C VAL A 62 16.71 0.36 28.89
N ALA A 63 17.09 -0.78 28.33
CA ALA A 63 17.98 -1.72 28.99
C ALA A 63 19.42 -1.20 29.16
N SER A 64 19.92 -0.43 28.19
CA SER A 64 21.33 -0.01 28.12
C SER A 64 21.58 1.43 28.60
N TYR A 65 20.54 2.15 29.00
CA TYR A 65 20.65 3.56 29.35
C TYR A 65 21.39 3.77 30.68
N SER A 66 22.42 4.62 30.65
CA SER A 66 23.27 4.94 31.81
C SER A 66 22.80 6.12 32.65
N GLY A 67 21.87 6.96 32.16
CA GLY A 67 21.43 8.18 32.85
C GLY A 67 22.29 9.42 32.61
N GLU A 68 23.42 9.31 31.90
CA GLU A 68 24.37 10.41 31.69
C GLU A 68 23.89 11.45 30.67
N HIS A 69 23.03 11.04 29.73
CA HIS A 69 22.60 11.86 28.59
C HIS A 69 21.09 11.87 28.45
N ASP A 70 20.54 12.78 27.65
CA ASP A 70 19.11 12.83 27.36
C ASP A 70 18.63 11.55 26.65
N PHE A 71 17.71 10.82 27.28
CA PHE A 71 17.18 9.56 26.76
C PHE A 71 16.48 9.77 25.42
N GLU A 72 15.77 10.89 25.25
CA GLU A 72 15.03 11.16 24.01
C GLU A 72 15.99 11.25 22.82
N ASN A 73 17.12 11.94 22.99
CA ASN A 73 18.14 12.06 21.95
C ASN A 73 18.86 10.72 21.71
N TYR A 74 19.16 9.99 22.77
CA TYR A 74 19.76 8.66 22.67
C TYR A 74 18.87 7.69 21.90
N PHE A 75 17.56 7.68 22.19
CA PHE A 75 16.57 6.88 21.49
C PHE A 75 16.46 7.28 20.01
N LYS A 76 16.30 8.59 19.71
CA LYS A 76 16.23 9.10 18.33
C LYS A 76 17.48 8.74 17.52
N PHE A 77 18.66 8.85 18.13
CA PHE A 77 19.93 8.47 17.50
C PHE A 77 19.98 6.97 17.18
N SER A 78 19.62 6.12 18.15
CA SER A 78 19.58 4.67 17.98
C SER A 78 18.59 4.25 16.89
N LEU A 79 17.43 4.90 16.86
CA LEU A 79 16.38 4.69 15.87
C LEU A 79 16.83 5.06 14.46
N LYS A 80 17.50 6.20 14.28
CA LYS A 80 18.08 6.62 12.99
C LYS A 80 19.04 5.55 12.45
N ASN A 81 19.92 5.02 13.30
CA ASN A 81 20.88 3.99 12.90
C ASN A 81 20.19 2.68 12.52
N LYS A 82 19.20 2.25 13.31
CA LYS A 82 18.45 1.01 13.04
C LYS A 82 17.59 1.10 11.78
N ARG A 83 16.96 2.24 11.52
CA ARG A 83 16.28 2.52 10.24
C ARG A 83 17.23 2.44 9.05
N ALA A 84 18.40 3.06 9.14
CA ALA A 84 19.41 2.99 8.08
C ALA A 84 19.88 1.55 7.80
N ASN A 85 20.06 0.75 8.86
CA ASN A 85 20.41 -0.66 8.73
C ASN A 85 19.29 -1.49 8.09
N LEU A 86 18.04 -1.27 8.49
CA LEU A 86 16.89 -1.95 7.89
C LEU A 86 16.79 -1.64 6.39
N TYR A 87 16.91 -0.36 6.02
CA TYR A 87 16.90 0.04 4.61
C TYR A 87 18.04 -0.61 3.82
N ARG A 88 19.27 -0.62 4.36
CA ARG A 88 20.43 -1.27 3.72
C ARG A 88 20.19 -2.77 3.52
N ASN A 89 19.65 -3.45 4.53
CA ASN A 89 19.34 -4.87 4.47
C ASN A 89 18.26 -5.18 3.43
N LYS A 90 17.15 -4.42 3.43
CA LYS A 90 16.08 -4.56 2.43
C LYS A 90 16.58 -4.25 1.02
N LYS A 91 17.42 -3.22 0.84
CA LYS A 91 18.02 -2.88 -0.45
C LYS A 91 18.92 -4.01 -0.96
N LYS A 92 19.83 -4.52 -0.12
CA LYS A 92 20.71 -5.64 -0.48
C LYS A 92 19.90 -6.90 -0.81
N ARG A 93 18.88 -7.20 0.00
CA ARG A 93 17.97 -8.32 -0.23
C ARG A 93 17.27 -8.19 -1.58
N HIS A 94 16.70 -7.04 -1.90
CA HIS A 94 16.03 -6.79 -3.17
C HIS A 94 16.97 -6.79 -4.39
N GLN A 95 18.26 -6.48 -4.22
CA GLN A 95 19.27 -6.58 -5.29
C GLN A 95 19.71 -8.03 -5.55
N ASN A 96 19.70 -8.86 -4.51
CA ASN A 96 20.18 -10.25 -4.58
C ASN A 96 19.05 -11.26 -4.83
N GLU A 97 17.83 -10.93 -4.40
CA GLU A 97 16.63 -11.67 -4.76
C GLU A 97 16.21 -11.21 -6.15
N VAL A 98 16.41 -12.08 -7.15
CA VAL A 98 15.72 -11.95 -8.44
C VAL A 98 14.23 -12.06 -8.12
N LEU A 99 13.56 -10.93 -8.00
CA LEU A 99 12.12 -10.91 -8.14
C LEU A 99 11.88 -11.31 -9.58
N GLU A 100 11.39 -12.53 -9.80
CA GLU A 100 10.58 -12.83 -10.97
C GLU A 100 9.40 -11.86 -10.96
N CYS A 101 9.63 -10.66 -11.50
CA CYS A 101 8.57 -9.84 -12.02
C CYS A 101 7.88 -10.72 -13.04
N GLY A 102 6.63 -11.12 -12.75
CA GLY A 102 5.78 -11.94 -13.58
C GLY A 102 5.53 -11.31 -14.95
N LEU A 103 6.54 -11.37 -15.82
CA LEU A 103 6.34 -11.52 -17.23
C LEU A 103 5.91 -12.96 -17.40
N SER A 104 4.66 -13.16 -17.81
CA SER A 104 4.24 -14.39 -18.45
C SER A 104 5.15 -14.63 -19.65
N SER A 105 6.27 -15.29 -19.44
CA SER A 105 7.07 -15.88 -20.50
C SER A 105 6.99 -17.38 -20.28
N ASN A 106 6.18 -18.01 -21.13
CA ASN A 106 6.11 -19.45 -21.25
C ASN A 106 7.52 -19.98 -21.51
N GLY A 107 8.02 -20.88 -20.67
CA GLY A 107 9.33 -21.47 -20.91
C GLY A 107 9.93 -22.21 -19.71
N ASP A 108 9.33 -23.35 -19.42
CA ASP A 108 9.99 -24.63 -19.14
C ASP A 108 10.96 -24.82 -17.94
N GLU A 109 10.67 -25.95 -17.27
CA GLU A 109 11.49 -26.83 -16.43
C GLU A 109 12.44 -26.29 -15.32
N GLY A 110 12.18 -26.81 -14.10
CA GLY A 110 13.29 -27.40 -13.33
C GLY A 110 13.65 -26.81 -11.97
N ALA A 111 12.71 -26.40 -11.12
CA ALA A 111 12.97 -26.31 -9.68
C ALA A 111 11.67 -26.39 -8.87
N ALA A 112 11.60 -27.34 -7.93
CA ALA A 112 10.55 -27.40 -6.92
C ALA A 112 10.79 -26.31 -5.86
N THR A 113 10.59 -25.04 -6.23
CA THR A 113 10.38 -23.98 -5.25
C THR A 113 8.97 -24.12 -4.72
N LEU A 114 8.84 -24.27 -3.40
CA LEU A 114 7.56 -24.22 -2.70
C LEU A 114 6.97 -22.82 -2.93
N ARG A 115 6.21 -22.69 -4.02
CA ARG A 115 5.47 -21.49 -4.37
C ARG A 115 4.40 -21.36 -3.30
N VAL A 116 4.64 -20.51 -2.31
CA VAL A 116 3.55 -19.93 -1.52
C VAL A 116 2.77 -19.09 -2.51
N VAL A 117 1.85 -19.73 -3.24
CA VAL A 117 0.72 -19.05 -3.82
C VAL A 117 0.13 -18.31 -2.64
N ALA A 118 0.24 -16.98 -2.63
CA ALA A 118 -0.48 -16.19 -1.66
C ALA A 118 -1.91 -16.70 -1.76
N GLU A 119 -2.38 -17.42 -0.74
CA GLU A 119 -3.75 -17.88 -0.70
C GLU A 119 -4.57 -16.63 -0.85
N ASP A 120 -5.24 -16.52 -1.99
CA ASP A 120 -6.10 -15.38 -2.24
C ASP A 120 -7.15 -15.45 -1.14
N THR A 121 -7.04 -14.55 -0.16
CA THR A 121 -8.09 -14.36 0.83
C THR A 121 -9.44 -14.29 0.09
N PRO A 122 -10.53 -14.82 0.67
CA PRO A 122 -11.83 -14.85 -0.01
C PRO A 122 -12.25 -13.46 -0.51
N GLU A 123 -11.81 -12.42 0.19
CA GLU A 123 -11.92 -11.02 -0.20
C GLU A 123 -11.21 -10.71 -1.53
N ASN A 124 -9.95 -11.12 -1.69
CA ASN A 124 -9.17 -10.92 -2.93
C ASN A 124 -9.75 -11.70 -4.11
N LEU A 125 -10.24 -12.92 -3.91
CA LEU A 125 -10.96 -13.69 -4.94
C LEU A 125 -12.24 -12.96 -5.37
N PHE A 126 -13.00 -12.44 -4.41
CA PHE A 126 -14.22 -11.69 -4.66
C PHE A 126 -13.96 -10.41 -5.47
N PHE A 127 -12.93 -9.63 -5.12
CA PHE A 127 -12.56 -8.42 -5.88
C PHE A 127 -12.03 -8.74 -7.29
N ARG A 128 -11.26 -9.81 -7.46
CA ARG A 128 -10.79 -10.25 -8.79
C ARG A 128 -11.96 -10.68 -9.68
N LYS A 129 -12.90 -11.44 -9.14
CA LYS A 129 -14.11 -11.84 -9.86
C LYS A 129 -14.90 -10.62 -10.31
N LYS A 130 -15.12 -9.65 -9.42
CA LYS A 130 -15.79 -8.38 -9.76
C LYS A 130 -15.07 -7.57 -10.84
N ARG A 131 -13.73 -7.52 -10.83
CA ARG A 131 -12.95 -6.86 -11.90
C ARG A 131 -13.05 -7.59 -13.23
N ALA A 132 -13.11 -8.92 -13.22
CA ALA A 132 -13.35 -9.70 -14.43
C ALA A 132 -14.76 -9.44 -14.97
N ASP A 133 -15.77 -9.41 -14.09
CA ASP A 133 -17.16 -9.13 -14.44
C ASP A 133 -17.31 -7.70 -15.01
N GLN A 134 -16.63 -6.69 -14.44
CA GLN A 134 -16.56 -5.33 -14.99
C GLN A 134 -15.97 -5.28 -16.40
N ARG A 135 -14.87 -6.01 -16.66
CA ARG A 135 -14.26 -6.05 -17.99
C ARG A 135 -15.18 -6.71 -18.99
N GLN A 136 -15.80 -7.83 -18.64
CA GLN A 136 -16.78 -8.50 -19.49
C GLN A 136 -17.99 -7.60 -19.78
N LEU A 137 -18.47 -6.83 -18.80
CA LEU A 137 -19.54 -5.85 -19.04
C LEU A 137 -19.10 -4.80 -20.06
N ILE A 138 -17.90 -4.22 -19.89
CA ILE A 138 -17.37 -3.23 -20.83
C ILE A 138 -17.23 -3.84 -22.23
N ASP A 139 -16.67 -5.03 -22.37
CA ASP A 139 -16.50 -5.71 -23.65
C ASP A 139 -17.85 -5.94 -24.35
N ASN A 140 -18.88 -6.41 -23.62
CA ASN A 140 -20.23 -6.60 -24.14
C ASN A 140 -20.90 -5.28 -24.60
N LEU A 141 -20.69 -4.19 -23.86
CA LEU A 141 -21.23 -2.88 -24.24
C LEU A 141 -20.51 -2.31 -25.47
N VAL A 142 -19.20 -2.54 -25.56
CA VAL A 142 -18.33 -2.04 -26.63
C VAL A 142 -18.52 -2.82 -27.94
N GLU A 143 -18.88 -4.10 -27.88
CA GLU A 143 -19.14 -4.94 -29.07
C GLU A 143 -20.21 -4.34 -29.99
N LYS A 144 -21.27 -3.75 -29.40
CA LYS A 144 -22.38 -3.10 -30.13
C LYS A 144 -22.09 -1.66 -30.55
N SER A 145 -20.88 -1.17 -30.30
CA SER A 145 -20.48 0.23 -30.51
C SER A 145 -19.58 0.41 -31.74
N ASP A 146 -19.54 1.65 -32.24
CA ASP A 146 -18.72 2.00 -33.39
C ASP A 146 -17.24 2.17 -33.03
N GLU A 147 -16.36 2.04 -34.02
CA GLU A 147 -14.90 2.02 -33.84
C GLU A 147 -14.38 3.23 -33.03
N THR A 148 -14.97 4.41 -33.24
CA THR A 148 -14.60 5.62 -32.48
C THR A 148 -14.94 5.51 -30.99
N THR A 149 -16.02 4.82 -30.64
CA THR A 149 -16.41 4.56 -29.24
C THR A 149 -15.45 3.56 -28.60
N LYS A 150 -15.01 2.53 -29.33
CA LYS A 150 -14.01 1.56 -28.83
C LYS A 150 -12.71 2.25 -28.45
N VAL A 151 -12.19 3.09 -29.35
CA VAL A 151 -10.95 3.87 -29.12
C VAL A 151 -11.11 4.84 -27.94
N ILE A 152 -12.28 5.45 -27.76
CA ILE A 152 -12.59 6.30 -26.58
C ILE A 152 -12.55 5.49 -25.28
N VAL A 153 -13.12 4.28 -25.27
CA VAL A 153 -13.12 3.41 -24.08
C VAL A 153 -11.73 2.89 -23.76
N GLU A 154 -10.95 2.47 -24.75
CA GLU A 154 -9.55 2.05 -24.56
C GLU A 154 -8.69 3.18 -23.99
N THR A 155 -8.84 4.40 -24.52
CA THR A 155 -8.14 5.57 -23.98
C THR A 155 -8.65 5.99 -22.61
N PHE A 156 -9.92 5.77 -22.29
CA PHE A 156 -10.47 5.95 -20.95
C PHE A 156 -9.81 4.98 -19.96
N LEU A 157 -9.69 3.70 -20.31
CA LEU A 157 -9.07 2.67 -19.47
C LEU A 157 -7.56 2.86 -19.29
N ALA A 158 -6.88 3.42 -20.30
CA ALA A 158 -5.44 3.69 -20.25
C ALA A 158 -5.05 4.99 -19.53
N CYS A 159 -6.01 5.85 -19.17
CA CYS A 159 -5.73 7.15 -18.56
C CYS A 159 -5.90 7.10 -17.05
N GLU A 160 -4.91 7.58 -16.28
CA GLU A 160 -4.98 7.64 -14.80
C GLU A 160 -6.09 8.58 -14.30
N ARG A 161 -6.40 9.62 -15.07
CA ARG A 161 -7.47 10.60 -14.77
C ARG A 161 -8.32 10.83 -16.02
N PRO A 162 -9.24 9.90 -16.34
CA PRO A 162 -10.03 9.97 -17.55
C PRO A 162 -11.07 11.07 -17.42
N THR A 163 -10.75 12.26 -17.93
CA THR A 163 -11.71 13.35 -18.12
C THR A 163 -12.04 13.46 -19.61
N PRO A 164 -13.28 13.82 -19.99
CA PRO A 164 -13.65 13.97 -21.40
C PRO A 164 -12.73 14.93 -22.16
N THR A 165 -12.22 15.96 -21.47
CA THR A 165 -11.25 16.92 -22.01
C THR A 165 -9.88 16.30 -22.24
N ALA A 166 -9.37 15.48 -21.30
CA ALA A 166 -8.08 14.79 -21.47
C ALA A 166 -8.13 13.74 -22.59
N ILE A 167 -9.22 12.97 -22.66
CA ILE A 167 -9.43 11.96 -23.71
C ILE A 167 -9.58 12.65 -25.07
N GLY A 168 -10.41 13.70 -25.15
CA GLY A 168 -10.59 14.47 -26.38
C GLY A 168 -9.29 15.07 -26.89
N LYS A 169 -8.46 15.65 -26.02
CA LYS A 169 -7.14 16.17 -26.37
C LYS A 169 -6.20 15.09 -26.91
N LYS A 170 -6.25 13.87 -26.36
CA LYS A 170 -5.41 12.74 -26.78
C LYS A 170 -5.83 12.16 -28.13
N LEU A 171 -7.13 12.12 -28.40
CA LEU A 171 -7.72 11.57 -29.63
C LEU A 171 -7.94 12.61 -30.73
N GLY A 172 -7.70 13.90 -30.46
CA GLY A 172 -7.98 14.97 -31.41
C GLY A 172 -9.47 15.23 -31.65
N VAL A 173 -10.34 14.84 -30.71
CA VAL A 173 -11.80 15.02 -30.80
C VAL A 173 -12.31 16.00 -29.74
N HIS A 174 -13.40 16.70 -30.04
CA HIS A 174 -14.00 17.62 -29.08
C HIS A 174 -14.56 16.85 -27.87
N HIS A 175 -14.36 17.36 -26.65
CA HIS A 175 -14.78 16.70 -25.41
C HIS A 175 -16.28 16.38 -25.36
N MET A 176 -17.14 17.20 -25.99
CA MET A 176 -18.57 16.91 -26.12
C MET A 176 -18.85 15.66 -26.97
N THR A 177 -18.01 15.36 -27.96
CA THR A 177 -18.11 14.12 -28.73
C THR A 177 -17.82 12.92 -27.84
N VAL A 178 -16.79 13.02 -26.97
CA VAL A 178 -16.49 11.98 -25.98
C VAL A 178 -17.66 11.74 -25.03
N ILE A 179 -18.27 12.81 -24.50
CA ILE A 179 -19.44 12.71 -23.61
C ILE A 179 -20.60 12.01 -24.31
N ARG A 180 -20.99 12.46 -25.51
CA ARG A 180 -22.11 11.86 -26.26
C ARG A 180 -21.90 10.39 -26.56
N LYS A 181 -20.66 9.98 -26.86
CA LYS A 181 -20.33 8.58 -27.13
C LYS A 181 -20.41 7.72 -25.88
N LEU A 182 -19.92 8.22 -24.74
CA LEU A 182 -20.04 7.53 -23.45
C LEU A 182 -21.49 7.45 -22.96
N GLU A 183 -22.29 8.49 -23.15
CA GLU A 183 -23.73 8.47 -22.84
C GLU A 183 -24.48 7.45 -23.70
N LYS A 184 -24.15 7.39 -25.00
CA LYS A 184 -24.72 6.39 -25.91
C LYS A 184 -24.34 4.96 -25.48
N LEU A 185 -23.09 4.76 -25.07
CA LEU A 185 -22.61 3.47 -24.56
C LEU A 185 -23.34 3.07 -23.27
N ALA A 186 -23.55 4.02 -22.36
CA ALA A 186 -24.34 3.80 -21.15
C ALA A 186 -25.81 3.43 -21.48
N GLY A 187 -26.36 3.96 -22.57
CA GLY A 187 -27.69 3.59 -23.05
C GLY A 187 -27.82 2.14 -23.54
N TYR A 188 -26.72 1.42 -23.77
CA TYR A 188 -26.73 -0.02 -24.08
C TYR A 188 -26.76 -0.91 -22.84
N PHE A 189 -26.70 -0.33 -21.65
CA PHE A 189 -26.81 -1.07 -20.40
C PHE A 189 -28.27 -1.48 -20.16
N ASP A 190 -28.50 -2.79 -20.09
CA ASP A 190 -29.80 -3.39 -19.77
C ASP A 190 -29.75 -4.05 -18.39
N THR A 191 -30.61 -3.57 -17.48
CA THR A 191 -30.71 -4.10 -16.11
C THR A 191 -31.24 -5.53 -16.07
N GLN A 192 -32.01 -5.97 -17.07
CA GLN A 192 -32.49 -7.35 -17.16
C GLN A 192 -31.36 -8.32 -17.55
N GLN A 193 -30.42 -7.86 -18.37
CA GLN A 193 -29.30 -8.67 -18.85
C GLN A 193 -28.11 -8.65 -17.88
N PHE A 194 -27.80 -7.50 -17.28
CA PHE A 194 -26.56 -7.29 -16.53
C PHE A 194 -26.76 -7.05 -15.02
N GLY A 195 -28.00 -6.98 -14.54
CA GLY A 195 -28.32 -6.70 -13.13
C GLY A 195 -28.19 -5.21 -12.76
N ASP A 196 -27.94 -4.92 -11.48
CA ASP A 196 -27.78 -3.53 -11.01
C ASP A 196 -26.35 -3.04 -11.32
N TYR A 197 -26.25 -1.88 -12.00
CA TYR A 197 -24.96 -1.23 -12.29
C TYR A 197 -24.15 -0.96 -11.02
N ARG A 198 -24.80 -0.80 -9.86
CA ARG A 198 -24.14 -0.57 -8.57
C ARG A 198 -23.26 -1.73 -8.15
N ASP A 199 -23.58 -2.97 -8.52
CA ASP A 199 -22.79 -4.15 -8.18
C ASP A 199 -21.36 -4.08 -8.74
N TYR A 200 -21.20 -3.35 -9.85
CA TYR A 200 -19.95 -3.09 -10.53
C TYR A 200 -19.21 -1.84 -10.03
N LEU A 201 -19.76 -1.03 -9.12
CA LEU A 201 -19.10 0.20 -8.64
C LEU A 201 -18.28 0.03 -7.35
N PHE A 202 -18.45 -1.09 -6.65
CA PHE A 202 -17.84 -1.31 -5.33
C PHE A 202 -16.45 -1.97 -5.34
N ALA A 203 -15.91 -2.33 -6.52
CA ALA A 203 -14.56 -2.86 -6.62
C ALA A 203 -13.57 -1.71 -6.86
N LYS A 204 -13.05 -1.11 -5.77
CA LYS A 204 -11.91 -0.19 -5.84
C LYS A 204 -10.67 -0.88 -5.29
#